data_AF-A0A6P7IEY6-F1
#
_entry.id   AF-A0A6P7IEY6-F1
#
_cell.length_a   1.000
_cell.length_b   1.000
_cell.length_c   1.000
_cell.angle_alpha   90.00
_cell.angle_beta   90.00
_cell.angle_gamma   90.00
#
_symmetry.space_group_name_H-M   'P 1'
#
loop_
_entity.id
_entity.type
_entity.pdbx_description
1 polymer ?
#
loop_
_entity_poly.entity_id
_entity_poly.type
_entity_poly.pdbx_seq_one_letter_code
_entity_poly.pdbx_strand_id
1 'polypeptide(L)'
;MPPKKKDSSKTPAKARTPTLIDGLTKEELSKEQIEEHIVRLREELDREREERNYFQLERDKIYTTWKITERQLEEVKAELKNLDNHTEKDEERHHTDIKVYQQKMKHLLCEHTNTIFELKADGSVSNEKLQKEQEQLEMELRGNMTDTLAEMQEADKESFIKELEQSHAKNMTMTRNNLEEKLKDLIDSYKKNIEMLKEDLEKITTSVTCEREHQWNSHIASLKEHHAKTMSGFDDIVSQMEKDLDEIIAHKKEIKELTINTRELEKSIESVLEDNKRLVELISTVKKEKTQAEKKVKYYIEGKILWKRTEKDRHKKLRDLKQDHEQLEEKFIKLQQEVGERSRSFAQSVQELQHQADVKEELLKKKLQSVKESVEKTHAQLSSVLSASNMDHTALTGNIKKMEEKLDSANNTIKDLEYRRRLVARAHRDLLLFIEAKEAACGVPVK
;
A
#
# COMPACT_ATOMS: atom_id res chain seq x y z
N MET A 1 92.07 12.62 155.98
CA MET A 1 91.88 13.02 157.40
C MET A 1 91.16 11.89 158.14
N PRO A 2 91.33 11.77 159.47
CA PRO A 2 91.67 10.55 160.24
C PRO A 2 90.48 10.05 161.11
N PRO A 3 90.60 9.13 162.12
CA PRO A 3 91.40 9.25 163.37
C PRO A 3 92.19 7.95 163.75
N LYS A 4 93.39 7.94 164.35
CA LYS A 4 93.90 8.36 165.69
C LYS A 4 93.22 7.72 166.93
N LYS A 5 93.95 6.87 167.66
CA LYS A 5 94.25 6.87 169.13
C LYS A 5 95.00 5.56 169.47
N LYS A 6 96.24 5.52 169.98
CA LYS A 6 96.92 6.09 171.17
C LYS A 6 96.57 5.38 172.50
N ASP A 7 97.60 4.75 173.06
CA ASP A 7 97.95 4.52 174.48
C ASP A 7 96.86 4.11 175.47
N SER A 8 97.12 3.02 176.21
CA SER A 8 97.67 3.13 177.58
C SER A 8 97.39 1.88 178.42
N SER A 9 98.41 1.43 179.15
CA SER A 9 98.43 1.43 180.62
C SER A 9 99.14 0.21 181.20
N LYS A 10 100.16 0.52 182.00
CA LYS A 10 100.88 -0.34 182.91
C LYS A 10 100.10 -0.44 184.23
N THR A 11 100.27 -1.61 184.89
CA THR A 11 100.22 -1.86 186.36
C THR A 11 98.86 -1.84 187.07
N PRO A 12 98.62 -2.65 188.14
CA PRO A 12 99.61 -3.09 189.14
C PRO A 12 99.63 -4.58 189.50
N ALA A 13 100.80 -5.00 189.99
CA ALA A 13 101.01 -6.22 190.75
C ALA A 13 100.16 -6.17 192.03
N LYS A 14 99.25 -7.13 192.19
CA LYS A 14 98.53 -7.38 193.43
C LYS A 14 99.09 -8.66 194.05
N ALA A 15 99.34 -8.56 195.36
CA ALA A 15 99.98 -9.52 196.23
C ALA A 15 99.68 -10.99 195.87
N ARG A 16 100.74 -11.81 195.83
CA ARG A 16 100.65 -13.27 195.88
C ARG A 16 99.87 -13.63 197.15
N THR A 17 98.59 -13.89 197.01
CA THR A 17 97.86 -14.80 197.90
C THR A 17 98.61 -16.14 197.89
N PRO A 18 98.68 -16.85 199.04
CA PRO A 18 99.29 -18.16 199.07
C PRO A 18 98.58 -19.01 198.01
N THR A 19 99.35 -19.61 197.10
CA THR A 19 98.82 -20.53 196.10
C THR A 19 98.20 -21.69 196.84
N LEU A 20 96.89 -21.58 197.08
CA LEU A 20 96.04 -22.66 197.58
C LEU A 20 96.04 -23.73 196.48
N ILE A 21 96.66 -24.84 196.81
CA ILE A 21 96.66 -26.04 195.98
C ILE A 21 95.57 -26.92 196.59
N ASP A 22 94.45 -27.07 195.86
CA ASP A 22 93.33 -27.93 196.25
C ASP A 22 92.76 -27.65 197.67
N GLY A 23 92.73 -26.37 198.07
CA GLY A 23 92.15 -25.95 199.36
C GLY A 23 93.05 -26.11 200.60
N LEU A 24 94.31 -26.52 200.47
CA LEU A 24 95.28 -26.67 201.58
C LEU A 24 96.52 -25.77 201.42
N THR A 25 97.17 -25.42 202.53
CA THR A 25 98.42 -24.63 202.56
C THR A 25 99.65 -25.52 202.33
N LYS A 26 100.75 -24.94 201.80
CA LYS A 26 101.99 -25.66 201.44
C LYS A 26 102.66 -26.46 202.58
N GLU A 27 102.26 -26.23 203.82
CA GLU A 27 102.87 -26.80 205.02
C GLU A 27 102.10 -28.02 205.57
N GLU A 28 100.91 -28.33 205.03
CA GLU A 28 100.07 -29.48 205.44
C GLU A 28 100.03 -30.62 204.41
N LEU A 29 100.62 -30.42 203.22
CA LEU A 29 100.69 -31.43 202.16
C LEU A 29 102.01 -32.21 202.24
N SER A 30 101.92 -33.54 202.30
CA SER A 30 103.07 -34.45 202.16
C SER A 30 103.79 -34.19 200.83
N LYS A 31 105.11 -34.42 200.79
CA LYS A 31 105.93 -34.33 199.57
C LYS A 31 105.29 -35.10 198.40
N GLU A 32 104.71 -36.26 198.68
CA GLU A 32 103.99 -37.09 197.70
C GLU A 32 102.73 -36.39 197.16
N GLN A 33 101.96 -35.69 198.00
CA GLN A 33 100.75 -34.98 197.56
C GLN A 33 101.07 -33.76 196.69
N ILE A 34 102.18 -33.07 196.96
CA ILE A 34 102.66 -31.98 196.11
C ILE A 34 103.16 -32.53 194.77
N GLU A 35 103.87 -33.65 194.77
CA GLU A 35 104.31 -34.34 193.55
C GLU A 35 103.11 -34.79 192.69
N GLU A 36 102.09 -35.39 193.29
CA GLU A 36 100.83 -35.73 192.62
C GLU A 36 100.13 -34.51 192.03
N HIS A 37 100.07 -33.39 192.75
CA HIS A 37 99.45 -32.18 192.21
C HIS A 37 100.27 -31.58 191.05
N ILE A 38 101.60 -31.66 191.10
CA ILE A 38 102.46 -31.28 189.97
C ILE A 38 102.19 -32.19 188.76
N VAL A 39 101.99 -33.49 188.98
CA VAL A 39 101.62 -34.44 187.92
C VAL A 39 100.25 -34.07 187.33
N ARG A 40 99.22 -33.86 188.16
CA ARG A 40 97.89 -33.43 187.71
C ARG A 40 97.93 -32.13 186.89
N LEU A 41 98.68 -31.11 187.35
CA LEU A 41 98.83 -29.85 186.61
C LEU A 41 99.55 -30.04 185.27
N ARG A 42 100.51 -30.97 185.18
CA ARG A 42 101.18 -31.29 183.92
C ARG A 42 100.24 -32.02 182.97
N GLU A 43 99.47 -32.98 183.48
CA GLU A 43 98.44 -33.68 182.71
C GLU A 43 97.34 -32.72 182.23
N GLU A 44 96.92 -31.76 183.06
CA GLU A 44 96.02 -30.67 182.65
C GLU A 44 96.64 -29.78 181.59
N LEU A 45 97.91 -29.37 181.75
CA LEU A 45 98.60 -28.56 180.75
C LEU A 45 98.74 -29.29 179.41
N ASP A 46 99.04 -30.59 179.44
CA ASP A 46 99.19 -31.39 178.22
C ASP A 46 97.82 -31.66 177.58
N ARG A 47 96.75 -31.91 178.35
CA ARG A 47 95.37 -31.96 177.82
C ARG A 47 94.95 -30.65 177.17
N GLU A 48 95.18 -29.51 177.83
CA GLU A 48 94.88 -28.18 177.27
C GLU A 48 95.69 -27.87 176.00
N ARG A 49 96.92 -28.40 175.90
CA ARG A 49 97.73 -28.31 174.67
C ARG A 49 97.18 -29.18 173.55
N GLU A 50 96.77 -30.40 173.87
CA GLU A 50 96.12 -31.32 172.93
C GLU A 50 94.80 -30.75 172.43
N GLU A 51 93.96 -30.21 173.32
CA GLU A 51 92.70 -29.54 172.96
C GLU A 51 92.95 -28.31 172.07
N ARG A 52 93.91 -27.45 172.42
CA ARG A 52 94.27 -26.31 171.56
C ARG A 52 94.73 -26.77 170.18
N ASN A 53 95.55 -27.82 170.10
CA ASN A 53 96.01 -28.38 168.84
C ASN A 53 94.84 -28.93 168.02
N TYR A 54 93.95 -29.70 168.67
CA TYR A 54 92.73 -30.22 168.06
C TYR A 54 91.85 -29.10 167.51
N PHE A 55 91.55 -28.07 168.29
CA PHE A 55 90.75 -26.93 167.82
C PHE A 55 91.45 -26.11 166.72
N GLN A 56 92.78 -26.07 166.70
CA GLN A 56 93.53 -25.43 165.62
C GLN A 56 93.40 -26.24 164.33
N LEU A 57 93.57 -27.57 164.38
CA LEU A 57 93.39 -28.45 163.23
C LEU A 57 91.95 -28.40 162.70
N GLU A 58 90.95 -28.40 163.59
CA GLU A 58 89.55 -28.27 163.19
C GLU A 58 89.25 -26.89 162.57
N ARG A 59 89.82 -25.80 163.10
CA ARG A 59 89.68 -24.48 162.49
C ARG A 59 90.31 -24.44 161.09
N ASP A 60 91.50 -24.99 160.92
CA ASP A 60 92.20 -25.00 159.63
C ASP A 60 91.48 -25.91 158.62
N LYS A 61 90.91 -27.03 159.07
CA LYS A 61 90.04 -27.90 158.28
C LYS A 61 88.75 -27.20 157.86
N ILE A 62 88.07 -26.50 158.78
CA ILE A 62 86.89 -25.70 158.46
C ILE A 62 87.24 -24.56 157.49
N TYR A 63 88.38 -23.90 157.67
CA TYR A 63 88.81 -22.81 156.80
C TYR A 63 89.18 -23.30 155.39
N THR A 64 89.91 -24.40 155.28
CA THR A 64 90.26 -25.01 153.98
C THR A 64 89.03 -25.53 153.25
N THR A 65 88.13 -26.23 153.94
CA THR A 65 86.84 -26.66 153.37
C THR A 65 86.01 -25.46 152.93
N TRP A 66 85.88 -24.42 153.76
CA TRP A 66 85.19 -23.18 153.40
C TRP A 66 85.76 -22.54 152.13
N LYS A 67 87.08 -22.35 152.07
CA LYS A 67 87.75 -21.76 150.89
C LYS A 67 87.59 -22.61 149.63
N ILE A 68 87.61 -23.94 149.75
CA ILE A 68 87.35 -24.84 148.62
C ILE A 68 85.89 -24.68 148.16
N THR A 69 84.93 -24.67 149.08
CA THR A 69 83.51 -24.52 148.73
C THR A 69 83.19 -23.14 148.15
N GLU A 70 83.87 -22.08 148.60
CA GLU A 70 83.75 -20.72 148.05
C GLU A 70 84.27 -20.68 146.61
N ARG A 71 85.45 -21.26 146.33
CA ARG A 71 85.96 -21.37 144.95
C ARG A 71 85.02 -22.17 144.05
N GLN A 72 84.53 -23.32 144.54
CA GLN A 72 83.56 -24.15 143.79
C GLN A 72 82.27 -23.39 143.51
N LEU A 73 81.77 -22.60 144.47
CA LEU A 73 80.59 -21.77 144.28
C LEU A 73 80.83 -20.70 143.19
N GLU A 74 81.99 -20.03 143.20
CA GLU A 74 82.34 -19.07 142.16
C GLU A 74 82.54 -19.71 140.78
N GLU A 75 83.10 -20.92 140.72
CA GLU A 75 83.20 -21.70 139.48
C GLU A 75 81.82 -22.05 138.91
N VAL A 76 80.92 -22.58 139.74
CA VAL A 76 79.55 -22.89 139.32
C VAL A 76 78.79 -21.63 138.91
N LYS A 77 78.97 -20.51 139.60
CA LYS A 77 78.36 -19.21 139.18
C LYS A 77 78.89 -18.75 137.83
N ALA A 78 80.19 -18.88 137.57
CA ALA A 78 80.79 -18.52 136.29
C ALA A 78 80.31 -19.45 135.17
N GLU A 79 80.21 -20.76 135.43
CA GLU A 79 79.64 -21.74 134.51
C GLU A 79 78.17 -21.44 134.19
N LEU A 80 77.35 -21.14 135.20
CA LEU A 80 75.95 -20.75 135.03
C LEU A 80 75.84 -19.50 134.14
N LYS A 81 76.63 -18.47 134.43
CA LYS A 81 76.66 -17.24 133.62
C LYS A 81 77.10 -17.51 132.18
N ASN A 82 78.07 -18.39 131.98
CA ASN A 82 78.49 -18.78 130.64
C ASN A 82 77.39 -19.54 129.90
N LEU A 83 76.70 -20.44 130.58
CA LEU A 83 75.56 -21.18 130.02
C LEU A 83 74.43 -20.21 129.64
N ASP A 84 74.06 -19.28 130.51
CA ASP A 84 73.04 -18.25 130.23
C ASP A 84 73.41 -17.40 129.00
N ASN A 85 74.68 -16.98 128.90
CA ASN A 85 75.17 -16.25 127.72
C ASN A 85 75.16 -17.11 126.45
N HIS A 86 75.40 -18.42 126.57
CA HIS A 86 75.33 -19.34 125.43
C HIS A 86 73.89 -19.54 124.97
N THR A 87 72.95 -19.75 125.91
CA THR A 87 71.53 -19.86 125.58
C THR A 87 71.00 -18.57 124.96
N GLU A 88 71.38 -17.41 125.48
CA GLU A 88 70.98 -16.11 124.89
C GLU A 88 71.52 -15.95 123.46
N LYS A 89 72.78 -16.28 123.20
CA LYS A 89 73.37 -16.23 121.85
C LYS A 89 72.70 -17.21 120.89
N ASP A 90 72.35 -18.41 121.34
CA ASP A 90 71.66 -19.39 120.51
C ASP A 90 70.23 -18.93 120.20
N GLU A 91 69.52 -18.33 121.17
CA GLU A 91 68.23 -17.68 120.94
C GLU A 91 68.31 -16.53 119.93
N GLU A 92 69.33 -15.67 120.03
CA GLU A 92 69.57 -14.59 119.06
C GLU A 92 69.80 -15.15 117.65
N ARG A 93 70.63 -16.20 117.52
CA ARG A 93 70.87 -16.89 116.24
C ARG A 93 69.58 -17.46 115.67
N HIS A 94 68.82 -18.20 116.47
CA HIS A 94 67.53 -18.72 116.07
C HIS A 94 66.57 -17.61 115.63
N HIS A 95 66.55 -16.48 116.34
CA HIS A 95 65.73 -15.33 115.97
C HIS A 95 66.17 -14.72 114.63
N THR A 96 67.48 -14.65 114.35
CA THR A 96 67.99 -14.21 113.04
C THR A 96 67.65 -15.20 111.93
N ASP A 97 67.77 -16.50 112.17
CA ASP A 97 67.44 -17.54 111.20
C ASP A 97 65.95 -17.49 110.83
N ILE A 98 65.07 -17.33 111.82
CA ILE A 98 63.63 -17.15 111.58
C ILE A 98 63.38 -15.95 110.66
N LYS A 99 64.03 -14.81 110.90
CA LYS A 99 63.90 -13.62 110.04
C LYS A 99 64.39 -13.88 108.62
N VAL A 100 65.52 -14.57 108.45
CA VAL A 100 66.05 -14.95 107.14
C VAL A 100 65.07 -15.89 106.41
N TYR A 101 64.54 -16.91 107.08
CA TYR A 101 63.55 -17.82 106.50
C TYR A 101 62.26 -17.10 106.12
N GLN A 102 61.77 -16.18 106.95
CA GLN A 102 60.61 -15.34 106.64
C GLN A 102 60.86 -14.48 105.39
N GLN A 103 62.05 -13.89 105.25
CA GLN A 103 62.40 -13.09 104.09
C GLN A 103 62.55 -13.94 102.82
N LYS A 104 63.15 -15.14 102.92
CA LYS A 104 63.20 -16.12 101.82
C LYS A 104 61.80 -16.54 101.37
N MET A 105 60.89 -16.81 102.32
CA MET A 105 59.51 -17.16 102.01
C MET A 105 58.78 -16.01 101.30
N LYS A 106 58.93 -14.77 101.80
CA LYS A 106 58.36 -13.59 101.13
C LYS A 106 58.90 -13.41 99.71
N HIS A 107 60.21 -13.57 99.53
CA HIS A 107 60.84 -13.47 98.21
C HIS A 107 60.30 -14.53 97.25
N LEU A 108 60.26 -15.80 97.67
CA LEU A 108 59.73 -16.91 96.86
C LEU A 108 58.26 -16.68 96.48
N LEU A 109 57.44 -16.18 97.41
CA LEU A 109 56.05 -15.83 97.12
C LEU A 109 55.93 -14.69 96.09
N CYS A 110 56.77 -13.66 96.22
CA CYS A 110 56.82 -12.57 95.24
C CYS A 110 57.27 -13.08 93.86
N GLU A 111 58.30 -13.93 93.80
CA GLU A 111 58.76 -14.54 92.54
C GLU A 111 57.66 -15.37 91.90
N HIS A 112 57.00 -16.27 92.65
CA HIS A 112 55.87 -17.05 92.14
C HIS A 112 54.72 -16.16 91.65
N THR A 113 54.40 -15.11 92.38
CA THR A 113 53.36 -14.16 91.97
C THR A 113 53.73 -13.44 90.67
N ASN A 114 54.99 -13.02 90.53
CA ASN A 114 55.51 -12.40 89.33
C ASN A 114 55.50 -13.36 88.14
N THR A 115 55.98 -14.61 88.31
CA THR A 115 55.94 -15.63 87.25
C THR A 115 54.50 -15.93 86.82
N ILE A 116 53.56 -16.02 87.75
CA ILE A 116 52.13 -16.19 87.41
C ILE A 116 51.61 -14.98 86.62
N PHE A 117 52.01 -13.77 87.00
CA PHE A 117 51.61 -12.56 86.29
C PHE A 117 52.18 -12.50 84.87
N GLU A 118 53.47 -12.80 84.70
CA GLU A 118 54.15 -12.90 83.41
C GLU A 118 53.49 -13.95 82.51
N LEU A 119 53.27 -15.17 83.02
CA LEU A 119 52.59 -16.24 82.26
C LEU A 119 51.16 -15.85 81.86
N LYS A 120 50.43 -15.13 82.72
CA LYS A 120 49.09 -14.62 82.38
C LYS A 120 49.15 -13.53 81.32
N ALA A 121 50.12 -12.64 81.39
CA ALA A 121 50.33 -11.59 80.39
C ALA A 121 50.71 -12.21 79.03
N ASP A 122 51.69 -13.11 79.01
CA ASP A 122 52.12 -13.82 77.79
C ASP A 122 50.98 -14.65 77.20
N GLY A 123 50.21 -15.35 78.05
CA GLY A 123 49.02 -16.09 77.62
C GLY A 123 47.95 -15.17 77.02
N SER A 124 47.74 -13.99 77.59
CA SER A 124 46.78 -13.00 77.07
C SER A 124 47.22 -12.44 75.71
N VAL A 125 48.50 -12.09 75.57
CA VAL A 125 49.08 -11.60 74.30
C VAL A 125 49.04 -12.69 73.22
N SER A 126 49.41 -13.92 73.56
CA SER A 126 49.33 -15.05 72.64
C SER A 126 47.90 -15.34 72.20
N ASN A 127 46.93 -15.26 73.12
CA ASN A 127 45.52 -15.47 72.81
C ASN A 127 44.96 -14.34 71.94
N GLU A 128 45.31 -13.08 72.21
CA GLU A 128 44.91 -11.94 71.39
C GLU A 128 45.48 -12.06 69.96
N LYS A 129 46.74 -12.49 69.82
CA LYS A 129 47.36 -12.75 68.51
C LYS A 129 46.62 -13.85 67.76
N LEU A 130 46.36 -14.99 68.42
CA LEU A 130 45.62 -16.10 67.82
C LEU A 130 44.20 -15.68 67.41
N GLN A 131 43.52 -14.89 68.24
CA GLN A 131 42.19 -14.36 67.94
C GLN A 131 42.21 -13.46 66.70
N LYS A 132 43.19 -12.55 66.58
CA LYS A 132 43.34 -11.69 65.39
C LYS A 132 43.61 -12.50 64.12
N GLU A 133 44.46 -13.52 64.21
CA GLU A 133 44.72 -14.44 63.08
C GLU A 133 43.45 -15.20 62.69
N GLN A 134 42.68 -15.69 63.66
CA GLN A 134 41.39 -16.34 63.40
C GLN A 134 40.39 -15.38 62.75
N GLU A 135 40.22 -14.17 63.27
CA GLU A 135 39.32 -13.15 62.72
C GLU A 135 39.70 -12.79 61.28
N GLN A 136 40.99 -12.70 60.97
CA GLN A 136 41.47 -12.47 59.62
C GLN A 136 41.14 -13.64 58.68
N LEU A 137 41.42 -14.88 59.10
CA LEU A 137 41.11 -16.08 58.31
C LEU A 137 39.59 -16.22 58.07
N GLU A 138 38.76 -15.92 59.06
CA GLU A 138 37.30 -15.91 58.90
C GLU A 138 36.83 -14.84 57.92
N MET A 139 37.44 -13.65 57.95
CA MET A 139 37.15 -12.58 57.00
C MET A 139 37.52 -12.96 55.57
N GLU A 140 38.72 -13.54 55.37
CA GLU A 140 39.19 -14.04 54.08
C GLU A 140 38.29 -15.17 53.55
N LEU A 141 37.90 -16.12 54.41
CA LEU A 141 36.97 -17.20 54.04
C LEU A 141 35.58 -16.67 53.65
N ARG A 142 35.05 -15.69 54.39
CA ARG A 142 33.78 -15.04 54.06
C ARG A 142 33.87 -14.32 52.72
N GLY A 143 34.95 -13.57 52.48
CA GLY A 143 35.21 -12.91 51.20
C GLY A 143 35.27 -13.89 50.03
N ASN A 144 36.09 -14.94 50.16
CA ASN A 144 36.20 -15.99 49.15
C ASN A 144 34.85 -16.68 48.88
N MET A 145 34.05 -16.92 49.93
CA MET A 145 32.72 -17.51 49.78
C MET A 145 31.76 -16.57 49.04
N THR A 146 31.77 -15.26 49.32
CA THR A 146 30.96 -14.30 48.58
C THR A 146 31.39 -14.16 47.13
N ASP A 147 32.69 -14.16 46.87
CA ASP A 147 33.25 -14.06 45.52
C ASP A 147 32.89 -15.30 44.70
N THR A 148 33.08 -16.50 45.26
CA THR A 148 32.70 -17.76 44.61
C THR A 148 31.20 -17.80 44.31
N LEU A 149 30.35 -17.34 45.23
CA LEU A 149 28.90 -17.25 44.99
C LEU A 149 28.56 -16.26 43.86
N ALA A 150 29.26 -15.12 43.79
CA ALA A 150 29.07 -14.16 42.72
C ALA A 150 29.49 -14.73 41.36
N GLU A 151 30.65 -15.40 41.29
CA GLU A 151 31.14 -16.07 40.08
C GLU A 151 30.17 -17.16 39.61
N MET A 152 29.64 -17.98 40.52
CA MET A 152 28.62 -18.98 40.20
C MET A 152 27.36 -18.34 39.62
N GLN A 153 26.85 -17.28 40.24
CA GLN A 153 25.66 -16.57 39.73
C GLN A 153 25.92 -15.92 38.37
N GLU A 154 27.13 -15.42 38.12
CA GLU A 154 27.50 -14.83 36.84
C GLU A 154 27.62 -15.90 35.75
N ALA A 155 28.23 -17.05 36.05
CA ALA A 155 28.28 -18.21 35.16
C ALA A 155 26.87 -18.74 34.84
N ASP A 156 25.98 -18.82 35.83
CA ASP A 156 24.59 -19.22 35.65
C ASP A 156 23.86 -18.24 34.72
N LYS A 157 24.00 -16.92 34.94
CA LYS A 157 23.43 -15.89 34.05
C LYS A 157 23.99 -16.00 32.63
N GLU A 158 25.31 -16.19 32.49
CA GLU A 158 25.95 -16.34 31.18
C GLU A 158 25.45 -17.58 30.44
N SER A 159 25.29 -18.71 31.15
CA SER A 159 24.73 -19.94 30.59
C SER A 159 23.29 -19.75 30.12
N PHE A 160 22.46 -19.07 30.91
CA PHE A 160 21.08 -18.75 30.57
C PHE A 160 21.00 -17.83 29.34
N ILE A 161 21.87 -16.82 29.25
CA ILE A 161 21.97 -15.93 28.08
C ILE A 161 22.35 -16.75 26.84
N LYS A 162 23.36 -17.62 26.93
CA LYS A 162 23.78 -18.48 25.81
C LYS A 162 22.65 -19.41 25.36
N GLU A 163 21.89 -20.00 26.29
CA GLU A 163 20.72 -20.82 25.95
C GLU A 163 19.63 -20.01 25.25
N LEU A 164 19.34 -18.80 25.74
CA LEU A 164 18.36 -17.90 25.14
C LEU A 164 18.78 -17.47 23.73
N GLU A 165 20.05 -17.11 23.53
CA GLU A 165 20.62 -16.76 22.23
C GLU A 165 20.55 -17.94 21.24
N GLN A 166 20.89 -19.16 21.68
CA GLN A 166 20.77 -20.36 20.86
C GLN A 166 19.32 -20.66 20.48
N SER A 167 18.39 -20.53 21.43
CA SER A 167 16.96 -20.70 21.19
C SER A 167 16.44 -19.66 20.19
N HIS A 168 16.82 -18.39 20.35
CA HIS A 168 16.48 -17.33 19.42
C HIS A 168 17.07 -17.59 18.03
N ALA A 169 18.33 -18.01 17.92
CA ALA A 169 18.95 -18.37 16.65
C ALA A 169 18.24 -19.54 15.96
N LYS A 170 17.81 -20.56 16.72
CA LYS A 170 16.98 -21.66 16.21
C LYS A 170 15.62 -21.16 15.71
N ASN A 171 14.94 -20.29 16.46
CA ASN A 171 13.65 -19.73 16.06
C ASN A 171 13.77 -18.84 14.81
N MET A 172 14.83 -18.04 14.71
CA MET A 172 15.11 -17.20 13.54
C MET A 172 15.38 -18.05 12.30
N THR A 173 16.16 -19.12 12.43
CA THR A 173 16.41 -20.05 11.31
C THR A 173 15.15 -20.82 10.91
N MET A 174 14.35 -21.31 11.87
CA MET A 174 13.05 -21.93 11.57
C MET A 174 12.09 -20.97 10.87
N THR A 175 11.98 -19.73 11.35
CA THR A 175 11.12 -18.71 10.73
C THR A 175 11.58 -18.37 9.33
N ARG A 176 12.90 -18.22 9.13
CA ARG A 176 13.49 -18.00 7.80
C ARG A 176 13.18 -19.15 6.86
N ASN A 177 13.40 -20.40 7.29
CA ASN A 177 13.11 -21.58 6.46
C ASN A 177 11.63 -21.66 6.08
N ASN A 178 10.71 -21.39 7.01
CA ASN A 178 9.27 -21.36 6.74
C ASN A 178 8.89 -20.25 5.75
N LEU A 179 9.52 -19.07 5.84
CA LEU A 179 9.30 -18.00 4.86
C LEU A 179 9.88 -18.34 3.49
N GLU A 180 11.06 -18.96 3.42
CA GLU A 180 11.67 -19.43 2.18
C GLU A 180 10.80 -20.51 1.51
N GLU A 181 10.25 -21.44 2.29
CA GLU A 181 9.32 -22.47 1.83
C GLU A 181 8.02 -21.85 1.29
N LYS A 182 7.38 -20.96 2.05
CA LYS A 182 6.19 -20.22 1.57
C LYS A 182 6.47 -19.40 0.32
N LEU A 183 7.63 -18.77 0.22
CA LEU A 183 8.02 -17.99 -0.95
C LEU A 183 8.25 -18.89 -2.17
N LYS A 184 8.85 -20.07 -1.97
CA LYS A 184 9.00 -21.09 -3.01
C LYS A 184 7.63 -21.60 -3.49
N ASP A 185 6.74 -21.96 -2.57
CA ASP A 185 5.38 -22.41 -2.90
C ASP A 185 4.61 -21.33 -3.67
N LEU A 186 4.73 -20.07 -3.25
CA LEU A 186 4.12 -18.94 -3.94
C LEU A 186 4.67 -18.79 -5.36
N ILE A 187 6.00 -18.80 -5.51
CA ILE A 187 6.66 -18.74 -6.83
C ILE A 187 6.18 -19.88 -7.73
N ASP A 188 6.13 -21.11 -7.21
CA ASP A 188 5.74 -22.28 -7.98
C ASP A 188 4.25 -22.24 -8.36
N SER A 189 3.38 -21.72 -7.47
CA SER A 189 1.97 -21.46 -7.79
C SER A 189 1.80 -20.42 -8.91
N TYR A 190 2.58 -19.33 -8.89
CA TYR A 190 2.54 -18.31 -9.93
C TYR A 190 3.14 -18.81 -11.25
N LYS A 191 4.24 -19.57 -11.21
CA LYS A 191 4.77 -20.23 -12.41
C LYS A 191 3.72 -21.13 -13.04
N LYS A 192 3.01 -21.92 -12.24
CA LYS A 192 1.92 -22.77 -12.73
C LYS A 192 0.78 -21.95 -13.34
N ASN A 193 0.38 -20.85 -12.69
CA ASN A 193 -0.63 -19.94 -13.25
C ASN A 193 -0.20 -19.32 -14.58
N ILE A 194 1.05 -18.88 -14.69
CA ILE A 194 1.61 -18.36 -15.94
C ILE A 194 1.59 -19.45 -17.02
N GLU A 195 1.96 -20.68 -16.70
CA GLU A 195 1.94 -21.77 -17.67
C GLU A 195 0.53 -22.11 -18.13
N MET A 196 -0.45 -22.17 -17.21
CA MET A 196 -1.86 -22.33 -17.59
C MET A 196 -2.36 -21.18 -18.47
N LEU A 197 -2.00 -19.94 -18.16
CA LEU A 197 -2.36 -18.78 -19.00
C LEU A 197 -1.75 -18.86 -20.40
N LYS A 198 -0.49 -19.33 -20.52
CA LYS A 198 0.12 -19.58 -21.83
C LYS A 198 -0.62 -20.66 -22.60
N GLU A 199 -0.92 -21.79 -21.95
CA GLU A 199 -1.69 -22.89 -22.56
C GLU A 199 -3.07 -22.41 -23.03
N ASP A 200 -3.75 -21.57 -22.24
CA ASP A 200 -5.06 -21.03 -22.61
C ASP A 200 -4.97 -20.01 -23.76
N LEU A 201 -3.95 -19.14 -23.76
CA LEU A 201 -3.68 -18.27 -24.91
C LEU A 201 -3.36 -19.06 -26.16
N GLU A 202 -2.61 -20.16 -26.05
CA GLU A 202 -2.29 -21.06 -27.14
C GLU A 202 -3.53 -21.80 -27.65
N LYS A 203 -4.43 -22.24 -26.75
CA LYS A 203 -5.75 -22.78 -27.14
C LYS A 203 -6.60 -21.75 -27.89
N ILE A 204 -6.60 -20.48 -27.44
CA ILE A 204 -7.35 -19.41 -28.13
C ILE A 204 -6.74 -19.15 -29.51
N THR A 205 -5.41 -19.01 -29.62
CA THR A 205 -4.77 -18.76 -30.92
C THR A 205 -4.94 -19.94 -31.87
N THR A 206 -4.82 -21.18 -31.39
CA THR A 206 -5.11 -22.38 -32.20
C THR A 206 -6.59 -22.46 -32.61
N SER A 207 -7.54 -22.17 -31.72
CA SER A 207 -8.98 -22.11 -32.10
C SER A 207 -9.24 -21.06 -33.16
N VAL A 208 -8.76 -19.82 -32.98
CA VAL A 208 -8.96 -18.71 -33.93
C VAL A 208 -8.28 -18.98 -35.27
N THR A 209 -7.11 -19.63 -35.27
CA THR A 209 -6.44 -20.04 -36.50
C THR A 209 -7.21 -21.15 -37.19
N CYS A 210 -7.66 -22.19 -36.48
CA CYS A 210 -8.51 -23.24 -37.04
C CYS A 210 -9.86 -22.71 -37.57
N GLU A 211 -10.52 -21.80 -36.85
CA GLU A 211 -11.76 -21.15 -37.32
C GLU A 211 -11.54 -20.37 -38.61
N ARG A 212 -10.44 -19.60 -38.67
CA ARG A 212 -10.09 -18.83 -39.88
C ARG A 212 -9.67 -19.74 -41.03
N GLU A 213 -8.89 -20.78 -40.76
CA GLU A 213 -8.58 -21.81 -41.75
C GLU A 213 -9.85 -22.47 -42.27
N HIS A 214 -10.81 -22.80 -41.41
CA HIS A 214 -12.11 -23.32 -41.83
C HIS A 214 -12.87 -22.30 -42.69
N GLN A 215 -12.88 -21.02 -42.31
CA GLN A 215 -13.52 -19.97 -43.13
C GLN A 215 -12.85 -19.84 -44.50
N TRP A 216 -11.52 -19.81 -44.56
CA TRP A 216 -10.76 -19.79 -45.81
C TRP A 216 -11.01 -21.03 -46.66
N ASN A 217 -10.98 -22.21 -46.04
CA ASN A 217 -11.27 -23.48 -46.72
C ASN A 217 -12.71 -23.51 -47.26
N SER A 218 -13.68 -23.00 -46.50
CA SER A 218 -15.06 -22.85 -46.95
C SER A 218 -15.18 -21.87 -48.10
N HIS A 219 -14.47 -20.74 -48.06
CA HIS A 219 -14.45 -19.76 -49.14
C HIS A 219 -13.81 -20.35 -50.41
N ILE A 220 -12.68 -21.06 -50.26
CA ILE A 220 -12.03 -21.79 -51.35
C ILE A 220 -12.98 -22.84 -51.95
N ALA A 221 -13.72 -23.59 -51.11
CA ALA A 221 -14.69 -24.56 -51.57
C ALA A 221 -15.85 -23.91 -52.34
N SER A 222 -16.40 -22.81 -51.83
CA SER A 222 -17.44 -22.04 -52.52
C SER A 222 -16.95 -21.45 -53.84
N LEU A 223 -15.72 -20.91 -53.88
CA LEU A 223 -15.11 -20.42 -55.11
C LEU A 223 -14.90 -21.54 -56.12
N LYS A 224 -14.43 -22.72 -55.67
CA LYS A 224 -14.32 -23.91 -56.51
C LYS A 224 -15.67 -24.35 -57.07
N GLU A 225 -16.73 -24.30 -56.26
CA GLU A 225 -18.09 -24.62 -56.70
C GLU A 225 -18.61 -23.59 -57.71
N HIS A 226 -18.41 -22.29 -57.47
CA HIS A 226 -18.76 -21.24 -58.41
C HIS A 226 -18.01 -21.42 -59.73
N HIS A 227 -16.69 -21.67 -59.67
CA HIS A 227 -15.90 -21.99 -60.85
C HIS A 227 -16.46 -23.22 -61.58
N ALA A 228 -16.79 -24.30 -60.86
CA ALA A 228 -17.40 -25.49 -61.46
C ALA A 228 -18.75 -25.18 -62.13
N LYS A 229 -19.60 -24.35 -61.53
CA LYS A 229 -20.86 -23.89 -62.13
C LYS A 229 -20.65 -23.00 -63.35
N THR A 230 -19.67 -22.09 -63.32
CA THR A 230 -19.34 -21.30 -64.51
C THR A 230 -18.77 -22.16 -65.61
N MET A 231 -17.94 -23.16 -65.28
CA MET A 231 -17.41 -24.12 -66.24
C MET A 231 -18.52 -24.98 -66.82
N SER A 232 -19.47 -25.47 -66.01
CA SER A 232 -20.63 -26.19 -66.54
C SER A 232 -21.51 -25.29 -67.40
N GLY A 233 -21.67 -24.01 -67.04
CA GLY A 233 -22.35 -23.03 -67.87
C GLY A 233 -21.63 -22.78 -69.19
N PHE A 234 -20.29 -22.79 -69.20
CA PHE A 234 -19.50 -22.80 -70.44
C PHE A 234 -19.73 -24.09 -71.22
N ASP A 235 -19.76 -25.25 -70.58
CA ASP A 235 -20.05 -26.53 -71.22
C ASP A 235 -21.48 -26.56 -71.82
N ASP A 236 -22.46 -25.96 -71.15
CA ASP A 236 -23.83 -25.81 -71.64
C ASP A 236 -23.87 -24.87 -72.86
N ILE A 237 -23.13 -23.74 -72.82
CA ILE A 237 -22.98 -22.84 -73.97
C ILE A 237 -22.29 -23.56 -75.13
N VAL A 238 -21.23 -24.33 -74.87
CA VAL A 238 -20.55 -25.13 -75.90
C VAL A 238 -21.51 -26.17 -76.48
N SER A 239 -22.27 -26.86 -75.65
CA SER A 239 -23.30 -27.83 -76.09
C SER A 239 -24.39 -27.15 -76.91
N GLN A 240 -24.79 -25.93 -76.55
CA GLN A 240 -25.75 -25.14 -77.33
C GLN A 240 -25.13 -24.69 -78.67
N MET A 241 -23.86 -24.28 -78.68
CA MET A 241 -23.14 -23.97 -79.92
C MET A 241 -23.00 -25.20 -80.82
N GLU A 242 -22.77 -26.40 -80.27
CA GLU A 242 -22.77 -27.66 -81.03
C GLU A 242 -24.14 -27.93 -81.64
N LYS A 243 -25.21 -27.74 -80.87
CA LYS A 243 -26.59 -27.89 -81.37
C LYS A 243 -26.95 -26.87 -82.44
N ASP A 244 -26.56 -25.61 -82.25
CA ASP A 244 -26.73 -24.55 -83.24
C ASP A 244 -25.91 -24.86 -84.51
N LEU A 245 -24.73 -25.46 -84.38
CA LEU A 245 -23.93 -25.93 -85.52
C LEU A 245 -24.67 -27.03 -86.30
N ASP A 246 -25.29 -27.99 -85.62
CA ASP A 246 -26.10 -29.05 -86.23
C ASP A 246 -27.34 -28.47 -86.93
N GLU A 247 -28.02 -27.49 -86.34
CA GLU A 247 -29.14 -26.76 -86.95
C GLU A 247 -28.68 -25.98 -88.20
N ILE A 248 -27.52 -25.32 -88.15
CA ILE A 248 -26.91 -24.65 -89.31
C ILE A 248 -26.58 -25.67 -90.41
N ILE A 249 -26.08 -26.86 -90.07
CA ILE A 249 -25.82 -27.94 -91.04
C ILE A 249 -27.13 -28.41 -91.68
N ALA A 250 -28.21 -28.55 -90.91
CA ALA A 250 -29.54 -28.92 -91.41
C ALA A 250 -30.11 -27.87 -92.37
N HIS A 251 -30.12 -26.60 -91.98
CA HIS A 251 -30.57 -25.49 -92.84
C HIS A 251 -29.71 -25.36 -94.11
N LYS A 252 -28.40 -25.61 -94.02
CA LYS A 252 -27.52 -25.61 -95.20
C LYS A 252 -27.85 -26.75 -96.17
N LYS A 253 -28.38 -27.88 -95.68
CA LYS A 253 -28.85 -28.99 -96.51
C LYS A 253 -30.19 -28.65 -97.19
N GLU A 254 -31.09 -28.01 -96.46
CA GLU A 254 -32.40 -27.54 -96.92
C GLU A 254 -32.27 -26.45 -98.01
N ILE A 255 -31.34 -25.50 -97.82
CA ILE A 255 -31.01 -24.48 -98.84
C ILE A 255 -30.50 -25.14 -100.12
N LYS A 256 -29.64 -26.17 -100.04
CA LYS A 256 -29.16 -26.88 -101.24
C LYS A 256 -30.29 -27.53 -102.03
N GLU A 257 -31.29 -28.06 -101.34
CA GLU A 257 -32.47 -28.71 -101.94
C GLU A 257 -33.39 -27.68 -102.62
N LEU A 258 -33.64 -26.55 -101.96
CA LEU A 258 -34.36 -25.41 -102.56
C LEU A 258 -33.61 -24.83 -103.77
N THR A 259 -32.28 -24.72 -103.71
CA THR A 259 -31.47 -24.19 -104.82
C THR A 259 -31.53 -25.06 -106.08
N ILE A 260 -31.73 -26.38 -105.92
CA ILE A 260 -31.91 -27.31 -107.06
C ILE A 260 -33.29 -27.09 -107.70
N ASN A 261 -34.35 -26.95 -106.89
CA ASN A 261 -35.71 -26.70 -107.38
C ASN A 261 -35.85 -25.35 -108.10
N THR A 262 -35.22 -24.27 -107.61
CA THR A 262 -35.27 -22.97 -108.30
C THR A 262 -34.58 -23.00 -109.67
N ARG A 263 -33.52 -23.82 -109.81
CA ARG A 263 -32.77 -23.97 -111.06
C ARG A 263 -33.54 -24.72 -112.16
N GLU A 264 -34.52 -25.54 -111.77
CA GLU A 264 -35.43 -26.23 -112.70
C GLU A 264 -36.54 -25.29 -113.19
N LEU A 265 -37.02 -24.37 -112.35
CA LEU A 265 -37.99 -23.33 -112.70
C LEU A 265 -37.39 -22.23 -113.60
N GLU A 266 -36.13 -21.84 -113.38
CA GLU A 266 -35.44 -20.84 -114.21
C GLU A 266 -35.23 -21.30 -115.67
N LYS A 267 -34.97 -22.60 -115.89
CA LYS A 267 -34.88 -23.16 -117.26
C LYS A 267 -36.21 -23.11 -118.04
N SER A 268 -37.35 -23.00 -117.35
CA SER A 268 -38.67 -22.85 -117.99
C SER A 268 -39.01 -21.40 -118.38
N ILE A 269 -38.29 -20.40 -117.83
CA ILE A 269 -38.56 -18.96 -118.06
C ILE A 269 -37.66 -18.40 -119.17
N GLU A 270 -36.43 -18.89 -119.33
CA GLU A 270 -35.49 -18.47 -120.39
C GLU A 270 -36.05 -18.74 -121.80
N SER A 271 -36.87 -19.78 -121.97
CA SER A 271 -37.56 -20.11 -123.22
C SER A 271 -38.64 -19.10 -123.64
N VAL A 272 -39.14 -18.26 -122.73
CA VAL A 272 -40.26 -17.32 -122.97
C VAL A 272 -39.77 -15.89 -123.24
N LEU A 273 -38.49 -15.60 -122.95
CA LEU A 273 -37.91 -14.25 -123.12
C LEU A 273 -37.29 -13.99 -124.51
N GLU A 274 -36.99 -15.02 -125.30
CA GLU A 274 -36.47 -14.88 -126.66
C GLU A 274 -37.54 -14.33 -127.64
N ASP A 275 -38.83 -14.62 -127.40
CA ASP A 275 -39.94 -14.18 -128.26
C ASP A 275 -40.36 -12.70 -128.07
N ASN A 276 -40.06 -12.09 -126.91
CA ASN A 276 -40.47 -10.70 -126.61
C ASN A 276 -39.52 -9.61 -127.16
N LYS A 277 -38.28 -9.96 -127.55
CA LYS A 277 -37.32 -8.99 -128.11
C LYS A 277 -37.62 -8.58 -129.57
N ARG A 278 -38.39 -9.38 -130.32
CA ARG A 278 -38.68 -9.16 -131.76
C ARG A 278 -39.78 -8.12 -132.06
N LEU A 279 -40.60 -7.75 -131.07
CA LEU A 279 -41.77 -6.86 -131.23
C LEU A 279 -41.50 -5.38 -130.94
N VAL A 280 -40.42 -5.05 -130.22
CA VAL A 280 -40.10 -3.67 -129.79
C VAL A 280 -39.38 -2.85 -130.87
N GLU A 281 -38.67 -3.48 -131.81
CA GLU A 281 -37.95 -2.80 -132.89
C GLU A 281 -38.87 -2.19 -133.98
N LEU A 282 -40.09 -2.71 -134.16
CA LEU A 282 -41.04 -2.24 -135.19
C LEU A 282 -41.84 -0.97 -134.83
N ILE A 283 -41.83 -0.52 -133.57
CA ILE A 283 -42.66 0.60 -133.08
C ILE A 283 -41.91 1.96 -133.10
N SER A 284 -40.59 1.97 -133.29
CA SER A 284 -39.78 3.20 -133.26
C SER A 284 -39.74 3.98 -134.58
N THR A 285 -40.08 3.35 -135.72
CA THR A 285 -40.00 3.93 -137.07
C THR A 285 -41.23 4.74 -137.49
N VAL A 286 -42.40 4.57 -136.85
CA VAL A 286 -43.68 5.21 -137.24
C VAL A 286 -43.93 6.58 -136.56
N LYS A 287 -43.18 6.95 -135.51
CA LYS A 287 -43.39 8.22 -134.77
C LYS A 287 -42.74 9.46 -135.42
N LYS A 288 -41.90 9.31 -136.45
CA LYS A 288 -41.21 10.42 -137.13
C LYS A 288 -42.05 11.15 -138.22
N GLU A 289 -43.27 10.70 -138.52
CA GLU A 289 -44.11 11.29 -139.59
C GLU A 289 -45.26 12.20 -139.09
N LYS A 290 -45.53 12.29 -137.77
CA LYS A 290 -46.66 13.09 -137.22
C LYS A 290 -46.35 14.58 -136.98
N THR A 291 -45.08 14.99 -137.08
CA THR A 291 -44.62 16.38 -136.82
C THR A 291 -44.91 17.39 -137.93
N GLN A 292 -45.65 17.01 -138.98
CA GLN A 292 -45.80 17.84 -140.19
C GLN A 292 -47.22 18.44 -140.41
N ALA A 293 -48.21 18.19 -139.54
CA ALA A 293 -49.63 18.52 -139.82
C ALA A 293 -50.31 19.64 -139.00
N GLU A 294 -49.74 20.24 -137.94
CA GLU A 294 -50.51 21.16 -137.06
C GLU A 294 -49.93 22.58 -136.90
N LYS A 295 -49.33 23.14 -137.97
CA LYS A 295 -48.80 24.52 -138.03
C LYS A 295 -49.59 25.52 -138.92
N LYS A 296 -50.86 25.29 -139.27
CA LYS A 296 -51.60 26.20 -140.19
C LYS A 296 -53.10 26.46 -139.92
N VAL A 297 -53.50 26.95 -138.74
CA VAL A 297 -54.79 27.69 -138.58
C VAL A 297 -54.62 29.00 -137.80
N LYS A 298 -53.81 29.87 -138.38
CA LYS A 298 -53.65 31.28 -138.05
C LYS A 298 -54.98 32.03 -138.30
N TYR A 299 -55.39 32.88 -137.34
CA TYR A 299 -56.21 34.12 -137.43
C TYR A 299 -57.76 34.06 -137.47
N TYR A 300 -58.40 34.65 -136.43
CA TYR A 300 -59.36 35.77 -136.54
C TYR A 300 -59.71 36.37 -135.14
N ILE A 301 -59.23 37.61 -134.86
CA ILE A 301 -59.82 38.67 -134.01
C ILE A 301 -59.93 38.41 -132.47
N GLU A 302 -59.22 39.09 -131.54
CA GLU A 302 -59.28 40.50 -131.06
C GLU A 302 -60.64 41.04 -130.54
N GLY A 303 -60.79 41.21 -129.21
CA GLY A 303 -61.94 41.94 -128.63
C GLY A 303 -61.99 41.90 -127.10
N LYS A 304 -61.13 42.63 -126.36
CA LYS A 304 -61.37 44.01 -125.87
C LYS A 304 -62.45 44.04 -124.76
N ILE A 305 -62.06 44.07 -123.47
CA ILE A 305 -62.08 45.23 -122.52
C ILE A 305 -61.53 44.70 -121.15
N LEU A 306 -60.55 45.24 -120.40
CA LEU A 306 -60.34 46.63 -119.95
C LEU A 306 -58.88 46.92 -119.47
N TRP A 307 -58.26 47.93 -120.07
CA TRP A 307 -57.05 48.67 -119.68
C TRP A 307 -57.48 49.94 -118.93
N LYS A 308 -57.39 50.03 -117.59
CA LYS A 308 -57.53 51.31 -116.82
C LYS A 308 -57.28 51.29 -115.29
N ARG A 309 -56.37 50.48 -114.71
CA ARG A 309 -55.99 50.63 -113.28
C ARG A 309 -54.67 49.92 -112.89
N THR A 310 -53.53 50.54 -112.62
CA THR A 310 -53.11 51.92 -112.76
C THR A 310 -51.61 51.98 -112.46
N GLU A 311 -50.85 52.46 -113.44
CA GLU A 311 -49.52 53.09 -113.37
C GLU A 311 -49.41 54.20 -112.28
N LYS A 312 -50.54 54.55 -111.65
CA LYS A 312 -50.69 55.47 -110.51
C LYS A 312 -50.07 54.95 -109.20
N ASP A 313 -49.91 53.64 -109.04
CA ASP A 313 -49.35 53.04 -107.80
C ASP A 313 -47.82 53.16 -107.70
N ARG A 314 -47.12 53.30 -108.84
CA ARG A 314 -45.65 53.37 -108.87
C ARG A 314 -45.10 54.75 -108.51
N HIS A 315 -45.81 55.83 -108.88
CA HIS A 315 -45.48 57.20 -108.46
C HIS A 315 -46.03 57.59 -107.08
N LYS A 316 -46.91 56.77 -106.49
CA LYS A 316 -47.32 56.89 -105.08
C LYS A 316 -46.20 56.36 -104.17
N LYS A 317 -45.70 55.14 -104.45
CA LYS A 317 -44.63 54.47 -103.70
C LYS A 317 -43.31 55.25 -103.54
N LEU A 318 -42.93 56.09 -104.51
CA LEU A 318 -41.69 56.89 -104.42
C LEU A 318 -41.85 58.20 -103.62
N ARG A 319 -43.07 58.74 -103.53
CA ARG A 319 -43.40 59.86 -102.61
C ARG A 319 -43.59 59.34 -101.20
N ASP A 320 -44.27 58.20 -101.06
CA ASP A 320 -44.47 57.53 -99.78
C ASP A 320 -43.11 57.22 -99.13
N LEU A 321 -42.11 56.68 -99.85
CA LEU A 321 -40.78 56.40 -99.28
C LEU A 321 -39.95 57.64 -98.86
N LYS A 322 -40.20 58.82 -99.46
CA LYS A 322 -39.53 60.08 -99.08
C LYS A 322 -40.25 60.76 -97.92
N GLN A 323 -41.58 60.68 -97.89
CA GLN A 323 -42.38 61.08 -96.73
C GLN A 323 -42.11 60.15 -95.54
N ASP A 324 -41.84 58.85 -95.78
CA ASP A 324 -41.49 57.86 -94.77
C ASP A 324 -40.17 58.17 -94.08
N HIS A 325 -39.20 58.82 -94.75
CA HIS A 325 -37.90 59.18 -94.17
C HIS A 325 -37.98 60.43 -93.29
N GLU A 326 -38.66 61.50 -93.75
CA GLU A 326 -38.97 62.68 -92.92
C GLU A 326 -39.92 62.33 -91.76
N GLN A 327 -40.88 61.42 -91.98
CA GLN A 327 -41.68 60.85 -90.90
C GLN A 327 -40.84 59.97 -89.96
N LEU A 328 -39.75 59.33 -90.40
CA LEU A 328 -38.91 58.50 -89.52
C LEU A 328 -38.07 59.36 -88.58
N GLU A 329 -37.58 60.51 -89.03
CA GLU A 329 -36.88 61.51 -88.20
C GLU A 329 -37.84 62.23 -87.23
N GLU A 330 -39.05 62.55 -87.68
CA GLU A 330 -40.11 63.06 -86.80
C GLU A 330 -40.60 61.97 -85.81
N LYS A 331 -40.63 60.69 -86.23
CA LYS A 331 -40.89 59.52 -85.37
C LYS A 331 -39.77 59.27 -84.37
N PHE A 332 -38.52 59.66 -84.64
CA PHE A 332 -37.42 59.49 -83.69
C PHE A 332 -37.48 60.53 -82.57
N ILE A 333 -37.80 61.79 -82.89
CA ILE A 333 -38.05 62.86 -81.89
C ILE A 333 -39.34 62.57 -81.11
N LYS A 334 -40.39 62.09 -81.77
CA LYS A 334 -41.60 61.57 -81.12
C LYS A 334 -41.31 60.32 -80.28
N LEU A 335 -40.43 59.40 -80.68
CA LEU A 335 -40.02 58.23 -79.88
C LEU A 335 -39.27 58.63 -78.60
N GLN A 336 -38.49 59.71 -78.66
CA GLN A 336 -37.77 60.25 -77.50
C GLN A 336 -38.71 60.99 -76.53
N GLN A 337 -39.74 61.68 -77.05
CA GLN A 337 -40.86 62.18 -76.25
C GLN A 337 -41.76 61.05 -75.74
N GLU A 338 -42.01 60.00 -76.52
CA GLU A 338 -42.80 58.81 -76.19
C GLU A 338 -42.10 57.91 -75.18
N VAL A 339 -40.79 57.99 -74.96
CA VAL A 339 -40.12 57.32 -73.83
C VAL A 339 -40.32 58.12 -72.53
N GLY A 340 -40.27 59.45 -72.59
CA GLY A 340 -40.58 60.33 -71.46
C GLY A 340 -42.07 60.36 -71.10
N GLU A 341 -42.93 60.31 -72.11
CA GLU A 341 -44.37 60.13 -71.99
C GLU A 341 -44.72 58.70 -71.66
N ARG A 342 -44.08 57.63 -72.20
CA ARG A 342 -44.29 56.25 -71.72
C ARG A 342 -43.87 56.07 -70.28
N SER A 343 -42.86 56.79 -69.77
CA SER A 343 -42.50 56.64 -68.35
C SER A 343 -43.57 57.27 -67.45
N ARG A 344 -44.18 58.38 -67.86
CA ARG A 344 -45.33 59.02 -67.16
C ARG A 344 -46.66 58.31 -67.42
N SER A 345 -46.89 57.85 -68.64
CA SER A 345 -48.07 57.10 -69.08
C SER A 345 -47.99 55.66 -68.64
N PHE A 346 -46.84 55.07 -68.34
CA PHE A 346 -46.75 53.75 -67.71
C PHE A 346 -47.11 53.89 -66.24
N ALA A 347 -46.69 54.96 -65.56
CA ALA A 347 -47.17 55.26 -64.22
C ALA A 347 -48.70 55.53 -64.21
N GLN A 348 -49.23 56.29 -65.18
CA GLN A 348 -50.68 56.51 -65.33
C GLN A 348 -51.42 55.26 -65.82
N SER A 349 -50.89 54.48 -66.76
CA SER A 349 -51.50 53.24 -67.26
C SER A 349 -51.39 52.10 -66.27
N VAL A 350 -50.44 52.09 -65.34
CA VAL A 350 -50.47 51.18 -64.18
C VAL A 350 -51.60 51.58 -63.22
N GLN A 351 -51.83 52.89 -63.02
CA GLN A 351 -53.03 53.38 -62.31
C GLN A 351 -54.34 53.08 -63.06
N GLU A 352 -54.38 53.20 -64.40
CA GLU A 352 -55.55 52.85 -65.22
C GLU A 352 -55.72 51.34 -65.38
N LEU A 353 -54.66 50.53 -65.29
CA LEU A 353 -54.73 49.06 -65.24
C LEU A 353 -55.22 48.57 -63.89
N GLN A 354 -54.88 49.27 -62.81
CA GLN A 354 -55.53 49.10 -61.52
C GLN A 354 -57.02 49.44 -61.64
N HIS A 355 -57.37 50.56 -62.27
CA HIS A 355 -58.76 50.97 -62.49
C HIS A 355 -59.51 50.05 -63.49
N GLN A 356 -58.83 49.44 -64.48
CA GLN A 356 -59.40 48.43 -65.39
C GLN A 356 -59.54 47.07 -64.72
N ALA A 357 -58.66 46.72 -63.78
CA ALA A 357 -58.82 45.53 -62.95
C ALA A 357 -60.06 45.69 -62.05
N ASP A 358 -60.25 46.86 -61.46
CA ASP A 358 -61.44 47.20 -60.67
C ASP A 358 -62.72 47.20 -61.55
N VAL A 359 -62.65 47.70 -62.79
CA VAL A 359 -63.77 47.63 -63.76
C VAL A 359 -64.04 46.20 -64.25
N LYS A 360 -63.02 45.34 -64.38
CA LYS A 360 -63.19 43.91 -64.68
C LYS A 360 -63.78 43.14 -63.49
N GLU A 361 -63.47 43.54 -62.26
CA GLU A 361 -64.11 43.05 -61.04
C GLU A 361 -65.60 43.44 -61.01
N GLU A 362 -65.93 44.66 -61.46
CA GLU A 362 -67.31 45.16 -61.60
C GLU A 362 -68.08 44.46 -62.74
N LEU A 363 -67.41 44.10 -63.84
CA LEU A 363 -68.00 43.30 -64.93
C LEU A 363 -68.23 41.83 -64.50
N LEU A 364 -67.36 41.27 -63.65
CA LEU A 364 -67.54 39.95 -63.05
C LEU A 364 -68.69 39.95 -62.04
N LYS A 365 -68.88 41.03 -61.27
CA LYS A 365 -70.09 41.27 -60.46
C LYS A 365 -71.36 41.31 -61.33
N LYS A 366 -71.33 41.95 -62.52
CA LYS A 366 -72.46 41.94 -63.50
C LYS A 366 -72.71 40.57 -64.15
N LYS A 367 -71.67 39.78 -64.44
CA LYS A 367 -71.84 38.40 -64.93
C LYS A 367 -72.42 37.48 -63.85
N LEU A 368 -72.05 37.68 -62.59
CA LEU A 368 -72.64 36.97 -61.45
C LEU A 368 -74.14 37.35 -61.28
N GLN A 369 -74.49 38.61 -61.48
CA GLN A 369 -75.88 39.11 -61.50
C GLN A 369 -76.71 38.50 -62.65
N SER A 370 -76.12 38.39 -63.85
CA SER A 370 -76.76 37.73 -65.00
C SER A 370 -76.97 36.23 -64.80
N VAL A 371 -76.08 35.54 -64.08
CA VAL A 371 -76.27 34.14 -63.66
C VAL A 371 -77.40 34.04 -62.63
N LYS A 372 -77.56 35.02 -61.75
CA LYS A 372 -78.64 35.08 -60.75
C LYS A 372 -80.02 35.27 -61.41
N GLU A 373 -80.13 36.11 -62.44
CA GLU A 373 -81.39 36.31 -63.18
C GLU A 373 -81.72 35.13 -64.10
N SER A 374 -80.68 34.50 -64.68
CA SER A 374 -80.83 33.21 -65.35
C SER A 374 -81.44 32.16 -64.41
N VAL A 375 -81.10 32.17 -63.11
CA VAL A 375 -81.73 31.30 -62.10
C VAL A 375 -83.17 31.72 -61.79
N GLU A 376 -83.47 33.02 -61.69
CA GLU A 376 -84.84 33.52 -61.50
C GLU A 376 -85.78 33.17 -62.67
N LYS A 377 -85.25 33.07 -63.90
CA LYS A 377 -86.01 32.58 -65.06
C LYS A 377 -86.22 31.06 -65.02
N THR A 378 -85.23 30.29 -64.52
CA THR A 378 -85.43 28.87 -64.22
C THR A 378 -86.45 28.65 -63.09
N HIS A 379 -86.58 29.61 -62.16
CA HIS A 379 -87.62 29.63 -61.12
C HIS A 379 -89.02 29.96 -61.67
N ALA A 380 -89.16 30.84 -62.66
CA ALA A 380 -90.47 31.15 -63.27
C ALA A 380 -90.96 30.09 -64.28
N GLN A 381 -90.05 29.42 -64.99
CA GLN A 381 -90.43 28.25 -65.78
C GLN A 381 -90.76 27.05 -64.87
N LEU A 382 -90.15 26.92 -63.69
CA LEU A 382 -90.60 26.03 -62.62
C LEU A 382 -92.00 26.39 -62.09
N SER A 383 -92.41 27.66 -62.11
CA SER A 383 -93.79 28.05 -61.82
C SER A 383 -94.77 27.77 -62.96
N SER A 384 -94.31 27.67 -64.20
CA SER A 384 -95.12 27.08 -65.27
C SER A 384 -95.22 25.56 -65.15
N VAL A 385 -94.22 24.87 -64.56
CA VAL A 385 -94.29 23.43 -64.21
C VAL A 385 -95.44 23.14 -63.22
N LEU A 386 -96.01 24.15 -62.58
CA LEU A 386 -97.25 24.00 -61.82
C LEU A 386 -98.55 24.05 -62.65
N SER A 387 -98.48 24.29 -63.96
CA SER A 387 -99.68 24.41 -64.80
C SER A 387 -100.42 23.09 -65.07
N ALA A 388 -99.91 21.89 -64.78
CA ALA A 388 -100.20 20.78 -65.72
C ALA A 388 -100.65 19.42 -65.17
N SER A 389 -100.64 19.15 -63.86
CA SER A 389 -101.32 17.99 -63.29
C SER A 389 -102.70 18.38 -62.76
N ASN A 390 -103.76 17.69 -63.16
CA ASN A 390 -105.11 17.99 -62.65
C ASN A 390 -105.34 17.54 -61.19
N MET A 391 -104.27 17.39 -60.42
CA MET A 391 -104.33 17.15 -59.00
C MET A 391 -104.63 18.48 -58.30
N ASP A 392 -104.77 18.47 -56.97
CA ASP A 392 -104.55 19.70 -56.21
C ASP A 392 -103.16 20.33 -56.53
N HIS A 393 -102.23 19.62 -57.19
CA HIS A 393 -100.99 20.18 -57.78
C HIS A 393 -100.01 20.80 -56.76
N THR A 394 -100.46 20.94 -55.54
CA THR A 394 -99.93 20.31 -54.34
C THR A 394 -99.29 18.90 -54.53
N ALA A 395 -99.55 18.12 -55.61
CA ALA A 395 -99.01 16.75 -55.83
C ALA A 395 -97.85 16.58 -56.84
N LEU A 396 -97.59 17.52 -57.75
CA LEU A 396 -96.48 17.39 -58.70
C LEU A 396 -95.10 17.51 -58.03
N THR A 397 -95.04 18.14 -56.86
CA THR A 397 -93.83 18.25 -56.03
C THR A 397 -93.09 16.92 -55.84
N GLY A 398 -93.79 15.78 -55.86
CA GLY A 398 -93.15 14.47 -55.69
C GLY A 398 -92.28 13.99 -56.88
N ASN A 399 -92.65 14.27 -58.14
CA ASN A 399 -92.03 13.65 -59.34
C ASN A 399 -90.74 14.32 -59.82
N ILE A 400 -90.48 15.56 -59.42
CA ILE A 400 -89.26 16.33 -59.77
C ILE A 400 -88.00 15.56 -59.36
N LYS A 401 -88.04 14.93 -58.18
CA LYS A 401 -86.91 14.23 -57.54
C LYS A 401 -86.32 13.07 -58.37
N LYS A 402 -87.07 12.49 -59.30
CA LYS A 402 -86.60 11.39 -60.16
C LYS A 402 -86.03 11.83 -61.50
N MET A 403 -86.40 13.01 -61.99
CA MET A 403 -85.86 13.54 -63.26
C MET A 403 -84.41 14.00 -63.12
N GLU A 404 -84.06 14.50 -61.93
CA GLU A 404 -82.70 14.92 -61.57
C GLU A 404 -81.68 13.80 -61.83
N GLU A 405 -82.01 12.58 -61.43
CA GLU A 405 -81.13 11.42 -61.58
C GLU A 405 -80.82 11.08 -63.06
N LYS A 406 -81.72 11.40 -64.00
CA LYS A 406 -81.50 11.14 -65.45
C LYS A 406 -80.66 12.22 -66.13
N LEU A 407 -80.77 13.46 -65.67
CA LEU A 407 -80.05 14.61 -66.23
C LEU A 407 -78.54 14.45 -66.01
N ASP A 408 -78.18 13.88 -64.87
CA ASP A 408 -76.79 13.56 -64.52
C ASP A 408 -76.18 12.49 -65.44
N SER A 409 -76.95 11.49 -65.87
CA SER A 409 -76.50 10.49 -66.84
C SER A 409 -76.15 11.12 -68.20
N ALA A 410 -77.01 12.00 -68.73
CA ALA A 410 -76.81 12.63 -70.03
C ALA A 410 -75.63 13.62 -70.04
N ASN A 411 -75.46 14.38 -68.95
CA ASN A 411 -74.34 15.31 -68.79
C ASN A 411 -72.97 14.61 -68.83
N ASN A 412 -72.90 13.36 -68.37
CA ASN A 412 -71.67 12.59 -68.44
C ASN A 412 -71.32 12.16 -69.88
N THR A 413 -72.30 11.83 -70.74
CA THR A 413 -72.05 11.57 -72.18
C THR A 413 -71.65 12.82 -72.98
N ILE A 414 -72.12 14.02 -72.61
CA ILE A 414 -71.72 15.29 -73.23
C ILE A 414 -70.25 15.61 -72.92
N LYS A 415 -69.85 15.42 -71.67
CA LYS A 415 -68.45 15.57 -71.24
C LYS A 415 -67.50 14.65 -72.04
N ASP A 416 -67.95 13.46 -72.43
CA ASP A 416 -67.14 12.52 -73.26
C ASP A 416 -66.97 13.00 -74.72
N LEU A 417 -68.01 13.57 -75.34
CA LEU A 417 -67.94 14.14 -76.69
C LEU A 417 -67.08 15.41 -76.76
N GLU A 418 -67.14 16.27 -75.73
CA GLU A 418 -66.26 17.45 -75.62
C GLU A 418 -64.79 17.07 -75.43
N TYR A 419 -64.53 16.01 -74.67
CA TYR A 419 -63.19 15.45 -74.50
C TYR A 419 -62.63 14.96 -75.85
N ARG A 420 -63.41 14.25 -76.67
CA ARG A 420 -63.01 13.82 -78.04
C ARG A 420 -62.78 14.99 -79.00
N ARG A 421 -63.61 16.04 -78.94
CA ARG A 421 -63.41 17.25 -79.77
C ARG A 421 -62.12 17.98 -79.43
N ARG A 422 -61.78 18.10 -78.13
CA ARG A 422 -60.51 18.69 -77.67
C ARG A 422 -59.30 17.82 -78.06
N LEU A 423 -59.45 16.51 -78.10
CA LEU A 423 -58.40 15.57 -78.53
C LEU A 423 -58.06 15.74 -80.03
N VAL A 424 -59.05 15.89 -80.91
CA VAL A 424 -58.85 16.10 -82.37
C VAL A 424 -58.27 17.48 -82.69
N ALA A 425 -58.72 18.53 -82.00
CA ALA A 425 -58.16 19.88 -82.15
C ALA A 425 -56.71 19.99 -81.63
N ARG A 426 -56.26 19.02 -80.81
CA ARG A 426 -54.88 18.86 -80.36
C ARG A 426 -54.05 18.08 -81.39
N ALA A 427 -54.56 16.96 -81.91
CA ALA A 427 -53.91 16.19 -82.98
C ALA A 427 -53.63 17.02 -84.27
N HIS A 428 -54.51 17.96 -84.64
CA HIS A 428 -54.30 18.82 -85.81
C HIS A 428 -53.24 19.92 -85.59
N ARG A 429 -53.07 20.36 -84.34
CA ARG A 429 -51.98 21.26 -83.94
C ARG A 429 -50.65 20.52 -83.85
N ASP A 430 -50.67 19.30 -83.33
CA ASP A 430 -49.48 18.44 -83.20
C ASP A 430 -48.95 17.99 -84.59
N LEU A 431 -49.82 17.80 -85.60
CA LEU A 431 -49.40 17.51 -86.97
C LEU A 431 -48.72 18.70 -87.67
N LEU A 432 -49.21 19.92 -87.42
CA LEU A 432 -48.60 21.16 -87.93
C LEU A 432 -47.19 21.35 -87.35
N LEU A 433 -47.05 21.13 -86.04
CA LEU A 433 -45.75 21.18 -85.36
C LEU A 433 -44.81 20.04 -85.80
N PHE A 434 -45.33 18.84 -86.12
CA PHE A 434 -44.53 17.71 -86.63
C PHE A 434 -43.92 17.98 -88.01
N ILE A 435 -44.56 18.80 -88.86
CA ILE A 435 -44.02 19.17 -90.17
C ILE A 435 -43.01 20.30 -90.06
N GLU A 436 -43.28 21.33 -89.24
CA GLU A 436 -42.30 22.36 -88.88
C GLU A 436 -40.99 21.71 -88.35
N ALA A 437 -41.11 20.63 -87.57
CA ALA A 437 -39.98 19.85 -87.07
C ALA A 437 -39.27 18.98 -88.14
N LYS A 438 -39.96 18.50 -89.17
CA LYS A 438 -39.35 17.68 -90.24
C LYS A 438 -38.59 18.52 -91.25
N GLU A 439 -39.05 19.74 -91.53
CA GLU A 439 -38.36 20.64 -92.45
C GLU A 439 -37.05 21.18 -91.83
N ALA A 440 -37.01 21.40 -90.52
CA ALA A 440 -35.78 21.70 -89.78
C ALA A 440 -34.74 20.55 -89.81
N ALA A 441 -35.16 19.29 -89.98
CA ALA A 441 -34.30 18.10 -89.90
C ALA A 441 -33.58 17.70 -91.20
N CYS A 442 -33.93 18.25 -92.38
CA CYS A 442 -33.24 17.96 -93.64
C CYS A 442 -32.17 19.00 -94.01
N GLY A 443 -31.85 19.95 -93.13
CA GLY A 443 -30.77 20.92 -93.38
C GLY A 443 -31.04 21.86 -94.56
N VAL A 444 -32.30 22.06 -94.93
CA VAL A 444 -32.72 23.17 -95.79
C VAL A 444 -33.39 24.18 -94.86
N PRO A 445 -32.94 25.46 -94.80
CA PRO A 445 -33.29 26.31 -93.67
C PRO A 445 -34.75 26.78 -93.72
N VAL A 446 -35.56 26.36 -92.75
CA VAL A 446 -36.86 26.97 -92.40
C VAL A 446 -36.65 27.92 -91.22
N LYS A 447 -37.20 29.12 -91.34
CA LYS A 447 -37.16 30.15 -90.28
C LYS A 447 -38.36 30.04 -89.37
#